data_AF-A0A522P6F0-F1
#
_entry.id   AF-A0A522P6F0-F1
#
_cell.length_a   1.000
_cell.length_b   1.000
_cell.length_c   1.000
_cell.angle_alpha   90.00
_cell.angle_beta   90.00
_cell.angle_gamma   90.00
#
_symmetry.space_group_name_H-M   'P 1'
#
loop_
_entity.id
_entity.type
_entity.pdbx_description
1 polymer ?
#
loop_
_entity_poly.entity_id
_entity_poly.type
_entity_poly.pdbx_seq_one_letter_code
_entity_poly.pdbx_strand_id
1 'polypeptide(L)'
;MTVDAHQAQRRSKSIAAIHVARQQLGMDEDAYRDMLERVSASCGDAVRSAAQLTDRQRQAVLDELRRKGAQIKGRPGQYPGKPHNFNSSAMPEMITKIEAQLADMKLSWAYADAIAKRQCGVAKVAWVRKEEQLKGIIAALDVEQSKRASNAYIDESVKRLGIGEKQFTELTAKLPKNWRRQLRCLRLVCDHLGARINMLDQKESEGGEA
;
A
#
# COMPACT_ATOMS: atom_id res chain seq x y z
N MET A 1 -22.26 2.89 22.70
CA MET A 1 -22.39 1.78 21.73
C MET A 1 -21.64 0.59 22.29
N THR A 2 -22.35 -0.49 22.62
CA THR A 2 -21.89 -1.57 23.51
C THR A 2 -20.93 -2.53 22.81
N VAL A 3 -19.98 -3.08 23.57
CA VAL A 3 -18.92 -4.00 23.12
C VAL A 3 -19.48 -5.22 22.36
N ASP A 4 -20.67 -5.67 22.74
CA ASP A 4 -21.35 -6.83 22.16
C ASP A 4 -21.74 -6.64 20.69
N ALA A 5 -22.17 -5.43 20.31
CA ALA A 5 -22.54 -5.12 18.92
C ALA A 5 -21.31 -5.17 17.99
N HIS A 6 -20.16 -4.74 18.48
CA HIS A 6 -18.89 -4.82 17.74
C HIS A 6 -18.42 -6.26 17.58
N GLN A 7 -18.62 -7.10 18.60
CA GLN A 7 -18.24 -8.52 18.56
C GLN A 7 -19.14 -9.30 17.60
N ALA A 8 -20.45 -9.07 17.62
CA ALA A 8 -21.40 -9.67 16.67
C ALA A 8 -21.06 -9.30 15.22
N GLN A 9 -20.73 -8.02 14.97
CA GLN A 9 -20.34 -7.55 13.63
C GLN A 9 -19.02 -8.16 13.15
N ARG A 10 -18.06 -8.38 14.05
CA ARG A 10 -16.80 -9.08 13.73
C ARG A 10 -17.07 -10.55 13.39
N ARG A 11 -17.89 -11.24 14.17
CA ARG A 11 -18.29 -12.63 13.92
C ARG A 11 -18.93 -12.79 12.55
N SER A 12 -19.91 -11.96 12.22
CA SER A 12 -20.61 -11.99 10.93
C SER A 12 -19.64 -11.85 9.75
N LYS A 13 -18.72 -10.88 9.82
CA LYS A 13 -17.71 -10.65 8.77
C LYS A 13 -16.75 -11.81 8.60
N SER A 14 -16.26 -12.38 9.70
CA SER A 14 -15.34 -13.53 9.64
C SER A 14 -16.01 -14.75 9.02
N ILE A 15 -17.29 -15.02 9.36
CA ILE A 15 -18.06 -16.11 8.74
C ILE A 15 -18.23 -15.86 7.23
N ALA A 16 -18.61 -14.65 6.83
CA ALA A 16 -18.74 -14.31 5.41
C ALA A 16 -17.42 -14.50 4.65
N ALA A 17 -16.29 -14.10 5.23
CA ALA A 17 -14.96 -14.29 4.64
C ALA A 17 -14.60 -15.77 4.47
N ILE A 18 -14.96 -16.63 5.42
CA ILE A 18 -14.77 -18.09 5.32
C ILE A 18 -15.57 -18.65 4.13
N HIS A 19 -16.82 -18.24 3.96
CA HIS A 19 -17.65 -18.71 2.84
C HIS A 19 -17.13 -18.24 1.48
N VAL A 20 -16.69 -16.99 1.36
CA VAL A 20 -16.07 -16.47 0.13
C VAL A 20 -14.78 -17.24 -0.18
N ALA A 21 -13.93 -17.48 0.82
CA ALA A 21 -12.69 -18.23 0.66
C ALA A 21 -12.95 -19.68 0.23
N ARG A 22 -13.95 -20.35 0.81
CA ARG A 22 -14.41 -21.67 0.38
C ARG A 22 -14.80 -21.67 -1.11
N GLN A 23 -15.58 -20.68 -1.54
CA GLN A 23 -16.02 -20.55 -2.93
C GLN A 23 -14.83 -20.33 -3.87
N GLN A 24 -13.87 -19.47 -3.50
CA GLN A 24 -12.65 -19.22 -4.28
C GLN A 24 -11.80 -20.48 -4.49
N LEU A 25 -11.76 -21.35 -3.48
CA LEU A 25 -10.98 -22.60 -3.52
C LEU A 25 -11.75 -23.76 -4.16
N GLY A 26 -13.01 -23.56 -4.57
CA GLY A 26 -13.84 -24.61 -5.16
C GLY A 26 -14.04 -25.81 -4.23
N MET A 27 -14.07 -25.59 -2.91
CA MET A 27 -14.18 -26.68 -1.93
C MET A 27 -15.61 -27.24 -1.88
N ASP A 28 -15.71 -28.55 -2.03
CA ASP A 28 -16.95 -29.30 -1.78
C ASP A 28 -17.41 -29.17 -0.32
N GLU A 29 -18.71 -29.34 -0.07
CA GLU A 29 -19.32 -29.20 1.26
C GLU A 29 -18.71 -30.14 2.28
N ASP A 30 -18.45 -31.41 1.94
CA ASP A 30 -17.91 -32.38 2.89
C ASP A 30 -16.44 -32.10 3.17
N ALA A 31 -15.65 -31.83 2.13
CA ALA A 31 -14.25 -31.41 2.27
C ALA A 31 -14.10 -30.12 3.10
N TYR A 32 -15.06 -29.20 2.98
CA TYR A 32 -15.13 -27.99 3.78
C TYR A 32 -15.44 -28.30 5.25
N ARG A 33 -16.43 -29.15 5.53
CA ARG A 33 -16.80 -29.54 6.91
C ARG A 33 -15.68 -30.31 7.62
N ASP A 34 -15.01 -31.22 6.92
CA ASP A 34 -13.86 -31.95 7.45
C ASP A 34 -12.68 -31.01 7.75
N MET A 35 -12.46 -30.00 6.89
CA MET A 35 -11.47 -28.95 7.15
C MET A 35 -11.82 -28.13 8.40
N LEU A 36 -13.08 -27.73 8.56
CA LEU A 36 -13.53 -27.01 9.75
C LEU A 36 -13.30 -27.84 11.02
N GLU A 37 -13.64 -29.12 10.99
CA GLU A 37 -13.47 -30.02 12.13
C GLU A 37 -11.99 -30.16 12.51
N ARG A 38 -11.14 -30.46 11.52
CA ARG A 38 -9.69 -30.63 11.74
C ARG A 38 -9.04 -29.37 12.29
N VAL A 39 -9.37 -28.19 11.75
CA VAL A 39 -8.77 -26.92 12.17
C VAL A 39 -9.34 -26.42 13.51
N SER A 40 -10.62 -26.64 13.77
CA SER A 40 -11.23 -26.26 15.05
C SER A 40 -10.73 -27.12 16.20
N ALA A 41 -10.53 -28.42 15.97
CA ALA A 41 -9.97 -29.37 16.94
C ALA A 41 -8.55 -28.98 17.41
N SER A 42 -7.78 -28.26 16.59
CA SER A 42 -6.44 -27.81 16.99
C SER A 42 -6.45 -26.62 17.96
N CYS A 43 -7.61 -26.00 18.22
CA CYS A 43 -7.71 -24.80 19.04
C CYS A 43 -8.99 -24.69 19.88
N GLY A 44 -9.72 -25.79 20.06
CA GLY A 44 -10.94 -25.91 20.86
C GLY A 44 -11.73 -27.15 20.47
N ASP A 45 -13.04 -27.12 20.70
CA ASP A 45 -13.94 -28.21 20.32
C ASP A 45 -14.00 -28.39 18.80
N ALA A 46 -13.98 -29.65 18.36
CA ALA A 46 -14.13 -30.01 16.96
C ALA A 46 -15.56 -29.66 16.50
N VAL A 47 -15.68 -28.74 15.55
CA VAL A 47 -16.96 -28.29 14.99
C VAL A 47 -16.95 -28.37 13.47
N ARG A 48 -18.05 -28.86 12.91
CA ARG A 48 -18.25 -28.98 11.46
C ARG A 48 -19.02 -27.81 10.85
N SER A 49 -19.33 -26.76 11.64
CA SER A 49 -20.11 -25.59 11.19
C SER A 49 -19.40 -24.28 11.51
N ALA A 50 -19.32 -23.39 10.51
CA ALA A 50 -18.75 -22.06 10.67
C ALA A 50 -19.49 -21.19 11.69
N ALA A 51 -20.79 -21.45 11.90
CA ALA A 51 -21.60 -20.74 12.88
C ALA A 51 -21.21 -21.09 14.33
N GLN A 52 -20.67 -22.29 14.56
CA GLN A 52 -20.28 -22.79 15.89
C GLN A 52 -18.83 -22.44 16.25
N LEU A 53 -18.05 -21.92 15.32
CA LEU A 53 -16.67 -21.52 15.60
C LEU A 53 -16.62 -20.43 16.68
N THR A 54 -15.62 -20.50 17.54
CA THR A 54 -15.21 -19.40 18.42
C THR A 54 -14.41 -18.35 17.65
N ASP A 55 -14.10 -17.19 18.26
CA ASP A 55 -13.26 -16.17 17.62
C ASP A 55 -11.87 -16.72 17.26
N ARG A 56 -11.27 -17.51 18.16
CA ARG A 56 -9.97 -18.17 17.95
C ARG A 56 -10.02 -19.17 16.80
N GLN A 57 -11.06 -20.00 16.75
CA GLN A 57 -11.23 -20.99 15.68
C GLN A 57 -11.50 -20.34 14.32
N ARG A 58 -12.30 -19.26 14.26
CA ARG A 58 -12.51 -18.49 13.03
C ARG A 58 -11.19 -17.98 12.46
N GLN A 59 -10.29 -17.47 13.31
CA GLN A 59 -8.99 -16.98 12.86
C GLN A 59 -8.13 -18.11 12.31
N ALA A 60 -8.06 -19.25 13.01
CA ALA A 60 -7.31 -20.43 12.55
C ALA A 60 -7.82 -20.94 11.19
N VAL A 61 -9.13 -20.99 10.98
CA VAL A 61 -9.75 -21.38 9.71
C VAL A 61 -9.41 -20.40 8.59
N LEU A 62 -9.46 -19.09 8.84
CA LEU A 62 -9.07 -18.08 7.85
C LEU A 62 -7.60 -18.21 7.47
N ASP A 63 -6.71 -18.55 8.41
CA ASP A 63 -5.29 -18.75 8.15
C ASP A 63 -5.01 -20.03 7.36
N GLU A 64 -5.74 -21.12 7.64
CA GLU A 64 -5.72 -22.35 6.82
C GLU A 64 -6.14 -22.05 5.37
N LEU A 65 -7.24 -21.31 5.19
CA LEU A 65 -7.77 -20.99 3.86
C LEU A 65 -6.81 -20.09 3.08
N ARG A 66 -6.14 -19.13 3.74
CA ARG A 66 -5.06 -18.34 3.12
C ARG A 66 -3.89 -19.23 2.70
N ARG A 67 -3.48 -20.19 3.53
CA ARG A 67 -2.41 -21.15 3.19
C ARG A 67 -2.75 -21.99 1.97
N LYS A 68 -4.04 -22.31 1.78
CA LYS A 68 -4.56 -23.02 0.61
C LYS A 68 -4.74 -22.14 -0.64
N GLY A 69 -4.45 -20.83 -0.55
CA GLY A 69 -4.45 -19.90 -1.68
C GLY A 69 -5.64 -18.95 -1.75
N ALA A 70 -6.56 -18.98 -0.77
CA ALA A 70 -7.71 -18.08 -0.77
C ALA A 70 -7.27 -16.62 -0.63
N GLN A 71 -7.73 -15.78 -1.56
CA GLN A 71 -7.50 -14.34 -1.55
C GLN A 71 -8.59 -13.67 -0.72
N ILE A 72 -8.43 -13.72 0.60
CA ILE A 72 -9.33 -13.08 1.54
C ILE A 72 -9.03 -11.58 1.53
N LYS A 73 -9.73 -10.84 0.66
CA LYS A 73 -9.60 -9.39 0.57
C LYS A 73 -9.88 -8.78 1.96
N GLY A 74 -8.87 -8.17 2.56
CA GLY A 74 -9.08 -7.20 3.62
C GLY A 74 -10.02 -6.10 3.11
N ARG A 75 -10.69 -5.39 4.02
CA ARG A 75 -11.54 -4.26 3.65
C ARG A 75 -10.76 -3.34 2.69
N PRO A 76 -11.34 -2.89 1.56
CA PRO A 76 -10.69 -1.88 0.73
C PRO A 76 -10.28 -0.70 1.62
N GLY A 77 -8.99 -0.37 1.64
CA GLY A 77 -8.43 0.68 2.49
C GLY A 77 -7.82 0.24 3.83
N GLN A 78 -7.72 -1.06 4.14
CA GLN A 78 -6.86 -1.53 5.24
C GLN A 78 -5.54 -2.08 4.67
N TYR A 79 -4.53 -1.22 4.59
CA TYR A 79 -3.16 -1.66 4.38
C TYR A 79 -2.68 -2.46 5.60
N PRO A 80 -1.99 -3.60 5.41
CA PRO A 80 -1.39 -4.36 6.50
C PRO A 80 -0.53 -3.46 7.39
N GLY A 81 -0.73 -3.55 8.70
CA GLY A 81 0.07 -2.81 9.68
C GLY A 81 -0.48 -1.44 10.10
N LYS A 82 -1.66 -1.01 9.64
CA LYS A 82 -2.30 0.23 10.14
C LYS A 82 -2.44 0.17 11.66
N PRO A 83 -1.77 1.07 12.41
CA PRO A 83 -1.87 1.08 13.86
C PRO A 83 -3.30 1.30 14.38
N HIS A 84 -3.70 0.51 15.36
CA HIS A 84 -5.04 0.54 15.96
C HIS A 84 -5.23 1.66 17.01
N ASN A 85 -4.17 2.37 17.38
CA ASN A 85 -4.14 3.31 18.52
C ASN A 85 -4.36 4.78 18.14
N PHE A 86 -4.79 5.06 16.90
CA PHE A 86 -5.03 6.42 16.42
C PHE A 86 -6.39 7.01 16.78
N ASN A 87 -7.23 6.27 17.52
CA ASN A 87 -8.51 6.77 18.03
C ASN A 87 -8.36 7.66 19.29
N SER A 88 -7.17 7.80 19.87
CA SER A 88 -6.92 8.82 20.89
C SER A 88 -6.67 10.16 20.20
N SER A 89 -7.30 11.22 20.68
CA SER A 89 -7.44 12.61 20.21
C SER A 89 -6.24 13.36 19.60
N ALA A 90 -5.08 12.72 19.39
CA ALA A 90 -3.94 13.30 18.70
C ALA A 90 -4.03 13.03 17.18
N MET A 91 -4.51 14.04 16.44
CA MET A 91 -4.20 14.32 15.03
C MET A 91 -4.61 13.24 13.98
N PRO A 92 -5.90 12.81 13.93
CA PRO A 92 -6.38 11.82 12.96
C PRO A 92 -6.19 12.24 11.49
N GLU A 93 -6.20 13.54 11.19
CA GLU A 93 -6.04 14.06 9.81
C GLU A 93 -4.64 13.83 9.24
N MET A 94 -3.59 14.07 10.03
CA MET A 94 -2.21 13.85 9.60
C MET A 94 -1.91 12.38 9.33
N ILE A 95 -2.47 11.48 10.15
CA ILE A 95 -2.36 10.04 9.94
C ILE A 95 -3.10 9.62 8.68
N THR A 96 -4.27 10.19 8.42
CA THR A 96 -5.02 9.96 7.18
C THR A 96 -4.24 10.43 5.96
N LYS A 97 -3.54 11.58 6.05
CA LYS A 97 -2.65 12.06 4.99
C LYS A 97 -1.49 11.10 4.74
N ILE A 98 -0.84 10.61 5.80
CA ILE A 98 0.24 9.60 5.70
C ILE A 98 -0.29 8.33 5.00
N GLU A 99 -1.47 7.85 5.39
CA GLU A 99 -2.09 6.69 4.77
C GLU A 99 -2.36 6.90 3.28
N ALA A 100 -2.89 8.07 2.90
CA ALA A 100 -3.15 8.42 1.52
C ALA A 100 -1.85 8.47 0.69
N GLN A 101 -0.79 9.09 1.21
CA GLN A 101 0.53 9.14 0.55
C GLN A 101 1.12 7.74 0.35
N LEU A 102 1.03 6.87 1.38
CA LEU A 102 1.48 5.49 1.28
C LEU A 102 0.67 4.71 0.25
N ALA A 103 -0.65 4.89 0.23
CA ALA A 103 -1.54 4.21 -0.70
C ALA A 103 -1.25 4.61 -2.16
N ASP A 104 -1.05 5.89 -2.43
CA ASP A 104 -0.69 6.41 -3.75
C ASP A 104 0.63 5.80 -4.25
N MET A 105 1.63 5.75 -3.37
CA MET A 105 2.93 5.14 -3.69
C MET A 105 2.95 3.61 -3.61
N LYS A 106 1.83 2.96 -3.27
CA LYS A 106 1.69 1.51 -3.01
C LYS A 106 2.70 0.97 -1.99
N LEU A 107 2.93 1.73 -0.92
CA LEU A 107 3.86 1.41 0.16
C LEU A 107 3.13 0.93 1.42
N SER A 108 3.78 0.10 2.22
CA SER A 108 3.26 -0.35 3.51
C SER A 108 3.58 0.63 4.62
N TRP A 109 2.86 0.52 5.75
CA TRP A 109 3.13 1.28 6.96
C TRP A 109 4.55 1.10 7.50
N ALA A 110 5.19 -0.04 7.22
CA ALA A 110 6.59 -0.29 7.59
C ALA A 110 7.56 0.74 6.97
N TYR A 111 7.22 1.31 5.80
CA TYR A 111 8.01 2.38 5.20
C TYR A 111 7.94 3.67 6.02
N ALA A 112 6.74 4.04 6.46
CA ALA A 112 6.57 5.20 7.33
C ALA A 112 7.18 4.96 8.73
N ASP A 113 7.12 3.73 9.26
CA ASP A 113 7.81 3.35 10.50
C ASP A 113 9.34 3.53 10.38
N ALA A 114 9.92 3.19 9.23
CA ALA A 114 11.35 3.42 8.97
C ALA A 114 11.71 4.92 8.95
N ILE A 115 10.83 5.77 8.39
CA ILE A 115 10.99 7.23 8.42
C ILE A 115 10.91 7.74 9.86
N ALA A 116 9.89 7.31 10.62
CA ALA A 116 9.71 7.68 12.03
C ALA A 116 10.93 7.27 12.87
N LYS A 117 11.48 6.08 12.63
CA LYS A 117 12.68 5.60 13.32
C LYS A 117 13.90 6.49 13.01
N ARG A 118 14.07 6.88 11.75
CA ARG A 118 15.21 7.69 11.30
C ARG A 118 15.14 9.14 11.74
N GLN A 119 13.96 9.77 11.69
CA GLN A 119 13.79 11.20 11.95
C GLN A 119 13.43 11.50 13.40
N CYS A 120 12.61 10.65 14.01
CA CYS A 120 12.03 10.91 15.32
C CYS A 120 12.57 9.99 16.41
N GLY A 121 13.35 8.96 16.05
CA GLY A 121 13.81 7.91 16.98
C GLY A 121 12.69 6.97 17.45
N VAL A 122 11.51 7.04 16.84
CA VAL A 122 10.33 6.27 17.26
C VAL A 122 10.15 5.08 16.32
N ALA A 123 10.08 3.87 16.88
CA ALA A 123 10.08 2.66 16.05
C ALA A 123 8.80 2.46 15.21
N LYS A 124 7.66 3.04 15.63
CA LYS A 124 6.40 2.98 14.89
C LYS A 124 5.73 4.34 14.83
N VAL A 125 5.15 4.70 13.68
CA VAL A 125 4.35 5.92 13.50
C VAL A 125 3.19 5.95 14.49
N ALA A 126 2.64 4.78 14.80
CA ALA A 126 1.69 4.52 15.88
C ALA A 126 2.00 5.23 17.20
N TRP A 127 3.28 5.33 17.55
CA TRP A 127 3.76 5.78 18.85
C TRP A 127 4.18 7.24 18.85
N VAL A 128 4.11 7.91 17.70
CA VAL A 128 4.41 9.34 17.59
C VAL A 128 3.33 10.13 18.32
N ARG A 129 3.76 10.97 19.27
CA ARG A 129 2.86 11.79 20.10
C ARG A 129 2.94 13.29 19.78
N LYS A 130 4.03 13.73 19.15
CA LYS A 130 4.27 15.14 18.81
C LYS A 130 3.82 15.43 17.39
N GLU A 131 3.08 16.51 17.21
CA GLU A 131 2.60 16.96 15.90
C GLU A 131 3.76 17.27 14.93
N GLU A 132 4.82 17.92 15.41
CA GLU A 132 6.00 18.29 14.61
C GLU A 132 6.66 17.05 13.97
N GLN A 133 6.66 15.93 14.70
CA GLN A 133 7.18 14.66 14.21
C GLN A 133 6.31 14.08 13.08
N LEU A 134 4.98 14.16 13.20
CA LEU A 134 4.06 13.76 12.12
C LEU A 134 4.21 14.66 10.89
N LYS A 135 4.33 15.98 11.07
CA LYS A 135 4.62 16.93 10.00
C LYS A 135 5.93 16.60 9.28
N GLY A 136 6.98 16.24 10.02
CA GLY A 136 8.25 15.78 9.47
C GLY A 136 8.12 14.52 8.61
N ILE A 137 7.36 13.53 9.09
CA ILE A 137 7.09 12.29 8.35
C ILE A 137 6.31 12.58 7.05
N ILE A 138 5.26 13.41 7.12
CA ILE A 138 4.48 13.84 5.95
C ILE A 138 5.38 14.53 4.93
N ALA A 139 6.22 15.46 5.36
CA ALA A 139 7.13 16.17 4.47
C ALA A 139 8.15 15.22 3.80
N ALA A 140 8.63 14.21 4.53
CA ALA A 140 9.50 13.19 3.95
C ALA A 140 8.79 12.32 2.91
N LEU A 141 7.52 11.99 3.14
CA LEU A 141 6.69 11.26 2.18
C LEU A 141 6.37 12.12 0.95
N ASP A 142 6.07 13.42 1.12
CA ASP A 142 5.86 14.36 0.00
C ASP A 142 7.13 14.46 -0.88
N VAL A 143 8.31 14.50 -0.26
CA VAL A 143 9.61 14.47 -0.96
C VAL A 143 9.80 13.16 -1.72
N GLU A 144 9.44 12.01 -1.13
CA GLU A 144 9.55 10.72 -1.81
C GLU A 144 8.58 10.60 -2.98
N GLN A 145 7.33 11.06 -2.81
CA GLN A 145 6.31 11.08 -3.85
C GLN A 145 6.75 11.96 -5.02
N SER A 146 7.29 13.15 -4.73
CA SER A 146 7.85 14.05 -5.74
C SER A 146 8.97 13.38 -6.55
N LYS A 147 9.88 12.65 -5.89
CA LYS A 147 10.95 11.92 -6.59
C LYS A 147 10.39 10.84 -7.51
N ARG A 148 9.39 10.09 -7.05
CA ARG A 148 8.76 9.03 -7.84
C ARG A 148 8.03 9.60 -9.06
N ALA A 149 7.29 10.69 -8.87
CA ALA A 149 6.62 11.40 -9.95
C ALA A 149 7.62 11.91 -11.00
N SER A 150 8.71 12.55 -10.58
CA SER A 150 9.75 13.00 -11.52
C SER A 150 10.42 11.85 -12.27
N ASN A 151 10.71 10.73 -11.60
CA ASN A 151 11.28 9.56 -12.28
C ASN A 151 10.29 8.99 -13.32
N ALA A 152 9.01 8.85 -12.95
CA ALA A 152 7.98 8.37 -13.86
C ALA A 152 7.81 9.31 -15.07
N TYR A 153 7.83 10.63 -14.84
CA TYR A 153 7.79 11.61 -15.91
C TYR A 153 8.98 11.49 -16.86
N ILE A 154 10.20 11.33 -16.32
CA ILE A 154 11.42 11.15 -17.11
C ILE A 154 11.29 9.88 -17.98
N ASP A 155 10.91 8.77 -17.37
CA ASP A 155 10.80 7.48 -18.08
C ASP A 155 9.75 7.56 -19.21
N GLU A 156 8.60 8.21 -18.98
CA GLU A 156 7.57 8.42 -20.00
C GLU A 156 8.02 9.41 -21.08
N SER A 157 8.72 10.47 -20.69
CA SER A 157 9.23 11.48 -21.63
C SER A 157 10.31 10.92 -22.56
N VAL A 158 11.21 10.10 -22.02
CA VAL A 158 12.22 9.36 -22.80
C VAL A 158 11.55 8.45 -23.83
N LYS A 159 10.50 7.73 -23.41
CA LYS A 159 9.70 6.87 -24.29
C LYS A 159 9.00 7.68 -25.39
N ARG A 160 8.30 8.77 -25.04
CA ARG A 160 7.58 9.64 -26.00
C ARG A 160 8.52 10.25 -27.03
N LEU A 161 9.70 10.70 -26.61
CA LEU A 161 10.70 11.29 -27.50
C LEU A 161 11.51 10.24 -28.30
N GLY A 162 11.29 8.94 -28.06
CA GLY A 162 12.04 7.87 -28.72
C GLY A 162 13.55 7.91 -28.42
N ILE A 163 13.95 8.45 -27.26
CA ILE A 163 15.37 8.58 -26.89
C ILE A 163 15.91 7.20 -26.58
N GLY A 164 16.85 6.72 -27.39
CA GLY A 164 17.55 5.46 -27.16
C GLY A 164 18.46 5.50 -25.92
N GLU A 165 18.79 4.33 -25.37
CA GLU A 165 19.57 4.19 -24.13
C GLU A 165 20.93 4.92 -24.17
N LYS A 166 21.64 4.85 -25.30
CA LYS A 166 22.93 5.53 -25.50
C LYS A 166 22.78 7.06 -25.40
N GLN A 167 21.76 7.61 -26.06
CA GLN A 167 21.49 9.04 -26.06
C GLN A 167 21.05 9.53 -24.67
N PHE A 168 20.24 8.74 -23.97
CA PHE A 168 19.84 9.07 -22.59
C PHE A 168 21.04 9.01 -21.61
N THR A 169 21.95 8.05 -21.81
CA THR A 169 23.18 7.94 -21.02
C THR A 169 24.07 9.15 -21.22
N GLU A 170 24.25 9.60 -22.46
CA GLU A 170 25.02 10.81 -22.78
C GLU A 170 24.39 12.06 -22.14
N LEU A 171 23.07 12.21 -22.24
CA LEU A 171 22.31 13.30 -21.63
C LEU A 171 22.50 13.38 -20.11
N THR A 172 22.63 12.22 -19.47
CA THR A 172 22.80 12.12 -18.01
C THR A 172 24.24 11.90 -17.55
N ALA A 173 25.23 11.91 -18.45
CA ALA A 173 26.61 11.55 -18.15
C ALA A 173 27.30 12.47 -17.13
N LYS A 174 26.89 13.74 -17.05
CA LYS A 174 27.43 14.72 -16.09
C LYS A 174 26.78 14.65 -14.70
N LEU A 175 25.74 13.83 -14.53
CA LEU A 175 25.02 13.72 -13.26
C LEU A 175 25.69 12.71 -12.31
N PRO A 176 25.57 12.92 -10.98
CA PRO A 176 26.13 11.99 -10.00
C PRO A 176 25.45 10.61 -10.06
N LYS A 177 26.13 9.54 -9.67
CA LYS A 177 25.63 8.15 -9.76
C LYS A 177 24.23 7.92 -9.16
N ASN A 178 23.87 8.63 -8.10
CA ASN A 178 22.56 8.51 -7.41
C ASN A 178 21.60 9.66 -7.74
N TRP A 179 21.76 10.33 -8.88
CA TRP A 179 20.96 11.51 -9.28
C TRP A 179 19.45 11.24 -9.27
N ARG A 180 19.00 10.02 -9.60
CA ARG A 180 17.58 9.62 -9.52
C ARG A 180 16.96 9.67 -8.11
N ARG A 181 17.79 9.84 -7.07
CA ARG A 181 17.34 10.02 -5.67
C ARG A 181 17.47 11.47 -5.18
N GLN A 182 18.00 12.36 -6.03
CA GLN A 182 18.23 13.78 -5.73
C GLN A 182 17.20 14.62 -6.48
N LEU A 183 16.31 15.30 -5.75
CA LEU A 183 15.24 16.12 -6.35
C LEU A 183 15.77 17.20 -7.30
N ARG A 184 16.92 17.80 -6.99
CA ARG A 184 17.52 18.83 -7.85
C ARG A 184 17.91 18.28 -9.21
N CYS A 185 18.57 17.12 -9.25
CA CYS A 185 18.95 16.48 -10.52
C CYS A 185 17.73 16.01 -11.30
N LEU A 186 16.74 15.41 -10.62
CA LEU A 186 15.48 15.00 -11.25
C LEU A 186 14.80 16.18 -11.94
N ARG A 187 14.68 17.33 -11.26
CA ARG A 187 14.08 18.54 -11.82
C ARG A 187 14.81 19.01 -13.07
N LEU A 188 16.15 19.08 -13.04
CA LEU A 188 16.93 19.49 -14.22
C LEU A 188 16.67 18.59 -15.43
N VAL A 189 16.57 17.28 -15.23
CA VAL A 189 16.26 16.33 -16.32
C VAL A 189 14.81 16.48 -16.78
N CYS A 190 13.85 16.64 -15.86
CA CYS A 190 12.46 16.93 -16.20
C CYS A 190 12.33 18.20 -17.05
N ASP A 191 12.96 19.30 -16.64
CA ASP A 191 12.89 20.59 -17.33
C ASP A 191 13.46 20.47 -18.75
N HIS A 192 14.60 19.79 -18.90
CA HIS A 192 15.22 19.56 -20.21
C HIS A 192 14.35 18.68 -21.13
N LEU A 193 13.79 17.59 -20.63
CA LEU A 193 12.92 16.71 -21.42
C LEU A 193 11.58 17.40 -21.75
N GLY A 194 11.03 18.17 -20.82
CA GLY A 194 9.81 18.94 -21.04
C GLY A 194 9.97 20.00 -22.13
N ALA A 195 11.10 20.71 -22.16
CA ALA A 195 11.41 21.63 -23.24
C ALA A 195 11.45 20.93 -24.61
N ARG A 196 12.01 19.72 -24.68
CA ARG A 196 12.04 18.93 -25.92
C ARG A 196 10.67 18.45 -26.36
N ILE A 197 9.81 18.04 -25.43
CA ILE A 197 8.42 17.65 -25.73
C ILE A 197 7.65 18.85 -26.29
N ASN A 198 7.74 20.02 -25.65
CA ASN A 198 7.06 21.22 -26.13
C ASN A 198 7.48 21.60 -27.56
N MET A 199 8.77 21.46 -27.90
CA MET A 199 9.27 21.69 -29.25
C MET A 199 8.76 20.66 -30.27
N LEU A 200 8.55 19.42 -29.85
CA LEU A 200 7.97 18.37 -30.70
C LEU A 200 6.49 18.67 -30.98
N ASP A 201 5.74 19.01 -29.93
CA ASP A 201 4.30 19.31 -30.01
C ASP A 201 4.04 20.55 -30.90
N GLN A 202 4.90 21.58 -30.83
CA GLN A 202 4.82 22.76 -31.72
C GLN A 202 5.00 22.40 -33.21
N LYS A 203 5.95 21.51 -33.52
CA LYS A 203 6.19 21.06 -34.90
C LYS A 203 5.03 20.22 -35.44
N GLU A 204 4.40 19.42 -34.60
CA GLU A 204 3.21 18.63 -34.98
C GLU A 204 2.01 19.53 -35.28
N SER A 205 1.82 20.63 -34.53
CA SER A 205 0.75 21.58 -34.80
C SER A 205 0.94 22.37 -36.10
N GLU A 206 2.17 22.76 -36.43
CA GLU A 206 2.48 23.53 -37.66
C GLU A 206 2.44 22.65 -38.92
N GLY A 207 2.76 21.36 -38.79
CA GLY A 207 2.74 20.40 -39.91
C GLY A 207 1.35 19.84 -40.26
N GLY A 208 0.34 20.08 -39.44
CA GLY A 208 -1.05 19.63 -39.66
C GLY A 208 -1.95 20.64 -40.38
N GLU A 209 -1.46 21.86 -40.64
CA GLU A 209 -2.20 22.95 -41.32
C GLU A 209 -1.79 23.17 -42.79
N ALA A 210 -0.96 22.28 -43.37
CA ALA A 210 -0.52 22.32 -44.77
C ALA A 210 -1.07 21.14 -45.58
#